data_AF-A0A7S0JHP0-F1
#
_entry.id   AF-A0A7S0JHP0-F1
#
_cell.length_a   1.000
_cell.length_b   1.000
_cell.length_c   1.000
_cell.angle_alpha   90.00
_cell.angle_beta   90.00
_cell.angle_gamma   90.00
#
_symmetry.space_group_name_H-M   'P 1'
#
loop_
_entity.id
_entity.type
_entity.pdbx_description
1 polymer ?
#
loop_
_entity_poly.entity_id
_entity_poly.type
_entity_poly.pdbx_seq_one_letter_code
_entity_poly.pdbx_strand_id
1 'polypeptide(L)'
;DGTAAPSVGAAAAKSMLKGGNEHLRSGGRVRETALYEQLGVAPTATSAQLRRAYYKRSLEVHPDKCEAPDAAQRFQDVSRAYQLLSDEATRDRYDRLGMAGIDEAEPSLDAQAMFEHVFGSAAFEPLVGKFPVMTELVAEGELTAAQKAHVQLLREVECATSLAARCDQYAVGDTSPADFSTEQAHVAEQLATTAFGIRLLHLLGREYANAARVYLASQSAAGLP
;
A
#
# COMPACT_ATOMS: atom_id res chain seq x y z
N ASP A 1 -12.94 -62.22 -8.72
CA ASP A 1 -12.51 -61.23 -9.72
C ASP A 1 -13.41 -60.02 -9.71
N GLY A 2 -12.81 -58.83 -9.69
CA GLY A 2 -13.55 -57.58 -9.90
C GLY A 2 -13.17 -56.44 -8.94
N THR A 3 -11.90 -56.05 -8.94
CA THR A 3 -11.42 -54.76 -8.43
C THR A 3 -12.02 -53.60 -9.23
N ALA A 4 -12.70 -52.66 -8.57
CA ALA A 4 -12.95 -51.31 -9.09
C ALA A 4 -13.17 -50.33 -7.92
N ALA A 5 -12.35 -49.29 -7.88
CA ALA A 5 -12.48 -48.14 -6.99
C ALA A 5 -13.64 -47.22 -7.42
N PRO A 6 -14.05 -46.29 -6.55
CA PRO A 6 -14.06 -44.90 -7.01
C PRO A 6 -13.47 -43.89 -6.02
N SER A 7 -12.70 -42.99 -6.63
CA SER A 7 -12.47 -41.57 -6.33
C SER A 7 -12.97 -40.96 -5.02
N VAL A 8 -12.05 -40.41 -4.22
CA VAL A 8 -12.34 -39.29 -3.32
C VAL A 8 -11.60 -38.07 -3.83
N GLY A 9 -12.34 -37.18 -4.49
CA GLY A 9 -11.89 -35.86 -4.90
C GLY A 9 -12.06 -34.83 -3.78
N ALA A 10 -11.05 -33.97 -3.66
CA ALA A 10 -11.09 -32.55 -3.33
C ALA A 10 -12.20 -32.00 -2.40
N ALA A 11 -11.79 -31.54 -1.22
CA ALA A 11 -12.25 -30.24 -0.69
C ALA A 11 -11.27 -29.73 0.38
N ALA A 12 -10.32 -28.92 -0.07
CA ALA A 12 -9.46 -28.10 0.75
C ALA A 12 -10.19 -26.83 1.22
N ALA A 13 -9.72 -26.30 2.35
CA ALA A 13 -9.83 -24.90 2.79
C ALA A 13 -11.23 -24.35 3.11
N LYS A 14 -11.67 -24.58 4.35
CA LYS A 14 -12.59 -23.67 5.04
C LYS A 14 -12.30 -23.63 6.54
N SER A 15 -11.25 -22.90 6.94
CA SER A 15 -11.03 -22.51 8.33
C SER A 15 -10.05 -21.35 8.45
N MET A 16 -10.43 -20.18 7.95
CA MET A 16 -9.87 -18.90 8.41
C MET A 16 -11.01 -17.89 8.44
N LEU A 17 -11.02 -17.03 9.46
CA LEU A 17 -12.08 -16.07 9.85
C LEU A 17 -13.12 -16.57 10.87
N LYS A 18 -12.66 -16.88 12.09
CA LYS A 18 -13.37 -16.46 13.31
C LYS A 18 -12.47 -16.60 14.52
N GLY A 19 -12.22 -15.49 15.20
CA GLY A 19 -11.48 -15.46 16.47
C GLY A 19 -10.71 -14.17 16.63
N GLY A 20 -11.42 -13.10 16.97
CA GLY A 20 -10.80 -11.89 17.49
C GLY A 20 -10.02 -12.24 18.74
N ASN A 21 -8.73 -11.90 18.73
CA ASN A 21 -7.93 -11.86 19.94
C ASN A 21 -7.69 -10.39 20.29
N GLU A 22 -8.77 -9.69 20.63
CA GLU A 22 -8.70 -8.42 21.36
C GLU A 22 -8.28 -8.74 22.80
N HIS A 23 -7.04 -9.17 22.99
CA HIS A 23 -6.42 -9.11 24.31
C HIS A 23 -6.25 -7.63 24.63
N LEU A 24 -7.16 -7.11 25.44
CA LEU A 24 -6.99 -5.87 26.16
C LEU A 24 -5.67 -5.98 26.93
N ARG A 25 -4.58 -5.45 26.35
CA ARG A 25 -3.29 -5.36 27.03
C ARG A 25 -3.55 -4.54 28.29
N SER A 26 -3.46 -5.18 29.46
CA SER A 26 -3.54 -4.47 30.74
C SER A 26 -2.55 -3.30 30.65
N GLY A 27 -2.95 -2.10 31.05
CA GLY A 27 -2.12 -0.89 31.03
C GLY A 27 -0.89 -0.99 31.95
N GLY A 28 -0.01 -1.95 31.67
CA GLY A 28 1.30 -2.10 32.26
C GLY A 28 2.14 -0.95 31.75
N ARG A 29 2.75 -0.23 32.68
CA ARG A 29 3.70 0.84 32.41
C ARG A 29 4.79 0.31 31.48
N VAL A 30 4.82 0.76 30.23
CA VAL A 30 5.96 0.53 29.34
C VAL A 30 7.18 1.23 29.90
N ARG A 31 8.36 0.64 29.73
CA ARG A 31 9.59 1.20 30.28
C ARG A 31 9.99 2.51 29.59
N GLU A 32 9.78 2.59 28.28
CA GLU A 32 10.10 3.74 27.44
C GLU A 32 8.96 4.00 26.43
N THR A 33 8.78 5.27 26.05
CA THR A 33 7.72 5.70 25.12
C THR A 33 8.26 6.23 23.79
N ALA A 34 9.58 6.33 23.62
CA ALA A 34 10.22 7.00 22.50
C ALA A 34 9.77 6.48 21.12
N LEU A 35 9.69 5.15 20.92
CA LEU A 35 9.24 4.59 19.63
C LEU A 35 7.76 4.89 19.36
N TYR A 36 6.93 4.91 20.40
CA TYR A 36 5.51 5.26 20.29
C TYR A 36 5.33 6.75 19.99
N GLU A 37 6.13 7.61 20.61
CA GLU A 37 6.15 9.06 20.37
C GLU A 37 6.61 9.41 18.95
N GLN A 38 7.61 8.69 18.42
CA GLN A 38 8.04 8.82 17.02
C GLN A 38 6.88 8.56 16.05
N LEU A 39 6.06 7.53 16.32
CA LEU A 39 4.84 7.26 15.54
C LEU A 39 3.66 8.18 15.90
N GLY A 40 3.70 8.87 17.03
CA GLY A 40 2.62 9.73 17.52
C GLY A 40 1.42 8.95 18.06
N VAL A 41 1.66 7.80 18.71
CA VAL A 41 0.61 6.92 19.24
C VAL A 41 0.84 6.59 20.71
N ALA A 42 -0.22 6.12 21.39
CA ALA A 42 -0.10 5.65 22.77
C ALA A 42 0.57 4.26 22.83
N PRO A 43 1.24 3.88 23.94
CA PRO A 43 1.79 2.53 24.13
C PRO A 43 0.74 1.41 24.03
N THR A 44 -0.53 1.73 24.26
CA THR A 44 -1.68 0.83 24.12
C THR A 44 -2.16 0.68 22.68
N ALA A 45 -1.47 1.27 21.69
CA ALA A 45 -1.90 1.25 20.30
C ALA A 45 -2.00 -0.17 19.74
N THR A 46 -3.08 -0.45 19.02
CA THR A 46 -3.25 -1.72 18.30
C THR A 46 -2.35 -1.78 17.07
N SER A 47 -2.10 -2.97 16.52
CA SER A 47 -1.29 -3.11 15.29
C SER A 47 -1.88 -2.33 14.11
N ALA A 48 -3.21 -2.20 14.04
CA ALA A 48 -3.87 -1.36 13.04
C ALA A 48 -3.56 0.14 13.24
N GLN A 49 -3.57 0.62 14.49
CA GLN A 49 -3.21 2.00 14.82
C GLN A 49 -1.73 2.28 14.53
N LEU A 50 -0.83 1.34 14.84
CA LEU A 50 0.59 1.44 14.49
C LEU A 50 0.79 1.54 12.97
N ARG A 51 0.15 0.66 12.19
CA ARG A 51 0.26 0.66 10.73
C ARG A 51 -0.28 1.95 10.11
N ARG A 52 -1.40 2.46 10.62
CA ARG A 52 -1.99 3.74 10.20
C ARG A 52 -1.08 4.91 10.53
N ALA A 53 -0.51 4.94 11.74
CA ALA A 53 0.39 5.98 12.18
C ALA A 53 1.69 5.98 11.36
N TYR A 54 2.26 4.80 11.11
CA TYR A 54 3.41 4.64 10.23
C TYR A 54 3.14 5.21 8.84
N TYR A 55 2.02 4.84 8.20
CA TYR A 55 1.67 5.38 6.88
C TYR A 55 1.59 6.91 6.87
N LYS A 56 0.85 7.50 7.82
CA LYS A 56 0.69 8.96 7.90
C LYS A 56 2.03 9.66 8.11
N ARG A 57 2.83 9.21 9.08
CA ARG A 57 4.13 9.79 9.40
C ARG A 57 5.11 9.66 8.25
N SER A 58 5.18 8.49 7.62
CA SER A 58 6.00 8.24 6.44
C SER A 58 5.70 9.22 5.31
N LEU A 59 4.43 9.53 5.05
CA LEU A 59 4.07 10.54 4.04
C LEU A 59 4.46 11.97 4.44
N GLU A 60 4.39 12.31 5.72
CA GLU A 60 4.79 13.64 6.24
C GLU A 60 6.28 13.90 6.11
N VAL A 61 7.11 12.86 6.31
CA VAL A 61 8.58 12.98 6.35
C VAL A 61 9.27 12.38 5.13
N HIS A 62 8.52 11.98 4.09
CA HIS A 62 9.10 11.38 2.89
C HIS A 62 10.05 12.36 2.19
N PRO A 63 11.29 11.97 1.82
CA PRO A 63 12.26 12.89 1.22
C PRO A 63 11.79 13.52 -0.10
N ASP A 64 10.99 12.82 -0.91
CA ASP A 64 10.42 13.38 -2.14
C ASP A 64 9.38 14.50 -1.91
N LYS A 65 8.76 14.56 -0.73
CA LYS A 65 7.66 15.50 -0.44
C LYS A 65 8.03 16.54 0.62
N CYS A 66 9.05 16.25 1.43
CA CYS A 66 9.48 17.09 2.53
C CYS A 66 10.90 17.61 2.26
N GLU A 67 11.04 18.91 2.01
CA GLU A 67 12.33 19.56 1.73
C GLU A 67 13.17 19.82 2.99
N ALA A 68 12.71 19.38 4.17
CA ALA A 68 13.45 19.56 5.41
C ALA A 68 14.78 18.79 5.34
N PRO A 69 15.90 19.37 5.82
CA PRO A 69 17.23 18.74 5.71
C PRO A 69 17.33 17.43 6.51
N ASP A 70 16.42 17.21 7.47
CA ASP A 70 16.34 16.02 8.30
C ASP A 70 15.26 15.02 7.86
N ALA A 71 14.58 15.26 6.72
CA ALA A 71 13.47 14.41 6.25
C ALA A 71 13.88 12.93 6.10
N ALA A 72 15.02 12.67 5.47
CA ALA A 72 15.53 11.31 5.29
C ALA A 72 15.81 10.61 6.64
N GLN A 73 16.41 11.32 7.60
CA GLN A 73 16.66 10.77 8.93
C GLN A 73 15.35 10.49 9.68
N ARG A 74 14.39 11.42 9.61
CA ARG A 74 13.07 11.24 10.23
C ARG A 74 12.29 10.08 9.61
N PHE A 75 12.40 9.88 8.29
CA PHE A 75 11.81 8.75 7.60
C PHE A 75 12.42 7.42 8.06
N GLN A 76 13.74 7.40 8.25
CA GLN A 76 14.46 6.26 8.81
C GLN A 76 13.99 5.96 10.24
N ASP A 77 13.88 6.98 11.09
CA ASP A 77 13.47 6.86 12.49
C ASP A 77 12.02 6.34 12.61
N VAL A 78 11.10 6.90 11.83
CA VAL A 78 9.69 6.47 11.76
C VAL A 78 9.58 5.01 11.29
N SER A 79 10.37 4.63 10.28
CA SER A 79 10.39 3.26 9.76
C SER A 79 10.97 2.28 10.77
N ARG A 80 12.05 2.64 11.47
CA ARG A 80 12.64 1.82 12.54
C ARG A 80 11.66 1.64 13.70
N ALA A 81 10.98 2.71 14.11
CA ALA A 81 9.97 2.65 15.17
C ALA A 81 8.84 1.69 14.81
N TYR A 82 8.29 1.79 13.60
CA TYR A 82 7.28 0.84 13.12
C TYR A 82 7.82 -0.59 13.03
N GLN A 83 9.07 -0.78 12.60
CA GLN A 83 9.67 -2.11 12.50
C GLN A 83 9.67 -2.83 13.84
N LEU A 84 10.13 -2.14 14.88
CA LEU A 84 10.25 -2.68 16.23
C LEU A 84 8.91 -2.80 16.94
N LEU A 85 7.91 -1.99 16.58
CA LEU A 85 6.59 -2.03 17.22
C LEU A 85 5.57 -2.92 16.48
N SER A 86 5.80 -3.23 15.21
CA SER A 86 4.86 -4.02 14.39
C SER A 86 4.98 -5.53 14.62
N ASP A 87 6.17 -6.03 14.96
CA ASP A 87 6.36 -7.42 15.39
C ASP A 87 6.08 -7.55 16.89
N GLU A 88 5.27 -8.55 17.25
CA GLU A 88 4.81 -8.71 18.64
C GLU A 88 5.96 -9.07 19.58
N ALA A 89 6.93 -9.86 19.12
CA ALA A 89 8.05 -10.29 19.94
C ALA A 89 9.04 -9.16 20.21
N THR A 90 9.38 -8.34 19.20
CA THR A 90 10.24 -7.15 19.35
C THR A 90 9.55 -6.09 20.20
N ARG A 91 8.26 -5.81 19.96
CA ARG A 91 7.47 -4.88 20.76
C ARG A 91 7.42 -5.27 22.23
N ASP A 92 7.22 -6.55 22.51
CA ASP A 92 7.18 -7.06 23.88
C ASP A 92 8.52 -6.94 24.61
N ARG A 93 9.65 -7.11 23.90
CA ARG A 93 10.98 -6.84 24.47
C ARG A 93 11.13 -5.36 24.77
N TYR A 94 10.77 -4.48 23.82
CA TYR A 94 10.82 -3.04 24.00
C TYR A 94 9.96 -2.58 25.18
N ASP A 95 8.71 -3.05 25.29
CA ASP A 95 7.78 -2.68 26.34
C ASP A 95 8.33 -3.01 27.75
N ARG A 96 9.00 -4.16 27.90
CA ARG A 96 9.57 -4.62 29.17
C ARG A 96 10.93 -4.00 29.50
N LEU A 97 11.80 -3.87 28.50
CA LEU A 97 13.22 -3.61 28.71
C LEU A 97 13.69 -2.27 28.13
N GLY A 98 12.83 -1.55 27.41
CA GLY A 98 13.19 -0.34 26.68
C GLY A 98 14.15 -0.67 25.53
N MET A 99 14.89 0.34 25.06
CA MET A 99 15.91 0.15 24.04
C MET A 99 17.01 -0.84 24.45
N ALA A 100 17.25 -1.04 25.75
CA ALA A 100 18.22 -2.02 26.24
C ALA A 100 17.83 -3.49 25.97
N GLY A 101 16.57 -3.76 25.59
CA GLY A 101 16.12 -5.10 25.20
C GLY A 101 16.08 -5.34 23.68
N ILE A 102 16.51 -4.35 22.90
CA ILE A 102 16.59 -4.45 21.44
C ILE A 102 18.05 -4.69 21.08
N ASP A 103 18.34 -5.82 20.43
CA ASP A 103 19.70 -6.16 20.05
C ASP A 103 20.19 -5.19 18.96
N GLU A 104 21.44 -4.75 19.05
CA GLU A 104 22.06 -3.90 18.02
C GLU A 104 22.14 -4.61 16.66
N ALA A 105 22.13 -5.95 16.68
CA ALA A 105 22.11 -6.80 15.50
C ALA A 105 20.71 -7.04 14.91
N GLU A 106 19.64 -6.48 15.52
CA GLU A 106 18.31 -6.52 14.91
C GLU A 106 18.39 -5.96 13.48
N PRO A 107 17.94 -6.72 12.46
CA PRO A 107 18.05 -6.29 11.07
C PRO A 107 17.33 -4.95 10.92
N SER A 108 18.02 -3.87 10.56
CA SER A 108 17.32 -2.66 10.12
C SER A 108 17.03 -2.82 8.64
N LEU A 109 15.75 -2.82 8.26
CA LEU A 109 15.40 -2.75 6.85
C LEU A 109 15.63 -1.32 6.33
N ASP A 110 15.89 -1.20 5.03
CA ASP A 110 15.85 0.08 4.35
C ASP A 110 14.43 0.66 4.44
N ALA A 111 14.31 1.94 4.80
CA ALA A 111 13.02 2.57 5.07
C ALA A 111 12.13 2.62 3.82
N GLN A 112 12.73 2.86 2.65
CA GLN A 112 12.01 2.90 1.38
C GLN A 112 11.48 1.51 1.03
N ALA A 113 12.36 0.51 1.05
CA ALA A 113 11.98 -0.88 0.78
C ALA A 113 10.91 -1.40 1.75
N MET A 114 10.98 -1.00 3.02
CA MET A 114 9.97 -1.35 4.01
C MET A 114 8.62 -0.70 3.72
N PHE A 115 8.60 0.60 3.42
CA PHE A 115 7.37 1.31 3.06
C PHE A 115 6.72 0.69 1.82
N GLU A 116 7.52 0.38 0.80
CA GLU A 116 7.08 -0.33 -0.40
C GLU A 116 6.59 -1.74 -0.09
N HIS A 117 7.22 -2.49 0.82
CA HIS A 117 6.74 -3.81 1.20
C HIS A 117 5.39 -3.74 1.93
N VAL A 118 5.23 -2.78 2.85
CA VAL A 118 4.05 -2.68 3.72
C VAL A 118 2.85 -2.09 2.98
N PHE A 119 3.09 -1.20 2.02
CA PHE A 119 2.04 -0.45 1.33
C PHE A 119 1.96 -0.71 -0.17
N GLY A 120 2.98 -1.30 -0.80
CA GLY A 120 2.95 -2.03 -2.08
C GLY A 120 2.48 -1.31 -3.34
N SER A 121 1.91 -0.12 -3.20
CA SER A 121 1.08 0.48 -4.24
C SER A 121 1.26 1.97 -4.40
N ALA A 122 2.03 2.62 -3.52
CA ALA A 122 2.20 4.07 -3.54
C ALA A 122 2.76 4.52 -4.91
N ALA A 123 3.75 3.80 -5.45
CA ALA A 123 4.31 4.07 -6.77
C ALA A 123 3.28 3.92 -7.92
N PHE A 124 2.25 3.10 -7.74
CA PHE A 124 1.19 2.89 -8.73
C PHE A 124 0.06 3.93 -8.63
N GLU A 125 0.00 4.75 -7.58
CA GLU A 125 -1.07 5.74 -7.39
C GLU A 125 -1.31 6.64 -8.61
N PRO A 126 -0.30 7.13 -9.37
CA PRO A 126 -0.53 7.93 -10.58
C PRO A 126 -1.20 7.18 -11.74
N LEU A 127 -1.18 5.84 -11.70
CA LEU A 127 -1.76 4.98 -12.73
C LEU A 127 -3.10 4.41 -12.32
N VAL A 128 -3.35 4.21 -11.03
CA VAL A 128 -4.58 3.56 -10.58
C VAL A 128 -5.38 4.39 -9.61
N GLY A 129 -4.79 5.36 -8.94
CA GLY A 129 -5.32 6.01 -7.75
C GLY A 129 -5.09 5.18 -6.50
N LYS A 130 -5.09 5.82 -5.32
CA LYS A 130 -4.92 5.16 -4.01
C LYS A 130 -5.83 3.94 -3.88
N PHE A 131 -5.27 2.80 -3.45
CA PHE A 131 -6.09 1.61 -3.30
C PHE A 131 -7.12 1.80 -2.17
N PRO A 132 -8.34 1.26 -2.32
CA PRO A 132 -9.39 1.39 -1.30
C PRO A 132 -8.94 0.94 0.09
N VAL A 133 -8.11 -0.10 0.17
CA VAL A 133 -7.53 -0.58 1.43
C VAL A 133 -6.68 0.49 2.13
N MET A 134 -5.97 1.32 1.38
CA MET A 134 -5.16 2.41 1.92
C MET A 134 -6.03 3.57 2.39
N THR A 135 -7.07 3.89 1.64
CA THR A 135 -8.08 4.87 2.03
C THR A 135 -8.77 4.48 3.33
N GLU A 136 -9.18 3.23 3.47
CA GLU A 136 -9.79 2.73 4.71
C GLU A 136 -8.80 2.72 5.87
N LEU A 137 -7.53 2.35 5.62
CA LEU A 137 -6.48 2.39 6.65
C LEU A 137 -6.31 3.80 7.23
N VAL A 138 -6.41 4.85 6.41
CA VAL A 138 -6.23 6.23 6.87
C VAL A 138 -7.49 6.87 7.42
N ALA A 139 -8.66 6.26 7.26
CA ALA A 139 -9.93 6.80 7.75
C ALA A 139 -9.98 6.86 9.29
N GLU A 140 -10.60 7.91 9.83
CA GLU A 140 -10.84 8.02 11.28
C GLU A 140 -12.02 7.15 11.68
N GLY A 141 -11.71 5.92 12.13
CA GLY A 141 -12.71 4.94 12.51
C GLY A 141 -13.27 4.17 11.33
N GLU A 142 -14.33 3.41 11.57
CA GLU A 142 -14.99 2.63 10.53
C GLU A 142 -15.88 3.52 9.65
N LEU A 143 -15.66 3.44 8.34
CA LEU A 143 -16.50 4.13 7.36
C LEU A 143 -17.77 3.32 7.08
N THR A 144 -18.91 4.01 7.04
CA THR A 144 -20.16 3.45 6.52
C THR A 144 -20.03 3.10 5.03
N ALA A 145 -20.91 2.24 4.51
CA ALA A 145 -20.93 1.89 3.10
C ALA A 145 -21.08 3.12 2.19
N ALA A 146 -21.90 4.10 2.58
CA ALA A 146 -22.08 5.35 1.85
C ALA A 146 -20.80 6.20 1.83
N GLN A 147 -20.09 6.30 2.97
CA GLN A 147 -18.81 7.00 3.03
C GLN A 147 -17.74 6.29 2.18
N LYS A 148 -17.67 4.96 2.23
CA LYS A 148 -16.75 4.18 1.38
C LYS A 148 -17.02 4.43 -0.11
N ALA A 149 -18.28 4.39 -0.53
CA ALA A 149 -18.67 4.67 -1.90
C ALA A 149 -18.31 6.11 -2.31
N HIS A 150 -18.52 7.09 -1.42
CA HIS A 150 -18.17 8.48 -1.68
C HIS A 150 -16.66 8.67 -1.86
N VAL A 151 -15.84 8.13 -0.96
CA VAL A 151 -14.38 8.27 -1.07
C VAL A 151 -13.84 7.50 -2.27
N GLN A 152 -14.44 6.35 -2.61
CA GLN A 152 -14.11 5.63 -3.83
C GLN A 152 -14.39 6.47 -5.09
N LEU A 153 -15.54 7.13 -5.14
CA LEU A 153 -15.89 8.02 -6.25
C LEU A 153 -14.90 9.16 -6.40
N LEU A 154 -14.53 9.84 -5.30
CA LEU A 154 -13.53 10.92 -5.34
C LEU A 154 -12.19 10.43 -5.89
N ARG A 155 -11.73 9.27 -5.41
CA ARG A 155 -10.50 8.63 -5.87
C ARG A 155 -10.54 8.27 -7.36
N GLU A 156 -11.67 7.80 -7.87
CA GLU A 156 -11.87 7.51 -9.29
C GLU A 156 -11.82 8.79 -10.13
N VAL A 157 -12.48 9.86 -9.68
CA VAL A 157 -12.45 11.17 -10.36
C VAL A 157 -11.04 11.73 -10.42
N GLU A 158 -10.32 11.77 -9.28
CA GLU A 158 -8.93 12.25 -9.22
C GLU A 158 -8.01 11.44 -10.15
N CYS A 159 -8.14 10.11 -10.13
CA CYS A 159 -7.37 9.21 -10.99
C CYS A 159 -7.68 9.48 -12.47
N ALA A 160 -8.96 9.58 -12.85
CA ALA A 160 -9.37 9.86 -14.21
C ALA A 160 -8.83 11.22 -14.69
N THR A 161 -8.91 12.27 -13.87
CA THR A 161 -8.34 13.59 -14.19
C THR A 161 -6.83 13.53 -14.40
N SER A 162 -6.11 12.83 -13.51
CA SER A 162 -4.66 12.65 -13.62
C SER A 162 -4.27 11.88 -14.89
N LEU A 163 -4.98 10.79 -15.20
CA LEU A 163 -4.74 9.99 -16.40
C LEU A 163 -5.07 10.76 -17.68
N ALA A 164 -6.17 11.51 -17.70
CA ALA A 164 -6.53 12.36 -18.82
C ALA A 164 -5.43 13.38 -19.10
N ALA A 165 -4.97 14.12 -18.10
CA ALA A 165 -3.89 15.08 -18.25
C ALA A 165 -2.59 14.46 -18.80
N ARG A 166 -2.26 13.23 -18.36
CA ARG A 166 -1.10 12.47 -18.86
C ARG A 166 -1.27 12.00 -20.31
N CYS A 167 -2.49 11.70 -20.74
CA CYS A 167 -2.77 11.30 -22.12
C CYS A 167 -2.89 12.52 -23.04
N ASP A 168 -3.43 13.64 -22.55
CA ASP A 168 -3.70 14.85 -23.32
C ASP A 168 -2.44 15.41 -23.98
N GLN A 169 -1.29 15.33 -23.33
CA GLN A 169 -0.01 15.77 -23.92
C GLN A 169 0.35 15.00 -25.21
N TYR A 170 -0.10 13.75 -25.35
CA TYR A 170 0.12 12.93 -26.54
C TYR A 170 -1.08 12.91 -27.50
N ALA A 171 -2.25 13.36 -27.03
CA ALA A 171 -3.44 13.50 -27.86
C ALA A 171 -3.47 14.84 -28.61
N VAL A 172 -2.89 15.90 -28.02
CA VAL A 172 -2.95 17.28 -28.53
C VAL A 172 -1.55 17.82 -28.89
N GLY A 173 -0.47 17.27 -28.31
CA GLY A 173 0.90 17.73 -28.52
C GLY A 173 1.58 17.12 -29.74
N ASP A 174 2.53 17.87 -30.31
CA ASP A 174 3.43 17.43 -31.39
C ASP A 174 4.52 16.49 -30.84
N THR A 175 4.09 15.38 -30.23
CA THR A 175 4.97 14.33 -29.70
C THR A 175 4.76 13.06 -30.50
N SER A 176 5.84 12.40 -30.89
CA SER A 176 5.74 11.18 -31.67
C SER A 176 5.24 10.02 -30.80
N PRO A 177 4.56 9.01 -31.39
CA PRO A 177 4.24 7.77 -30.68
C PRO A 177 5.46 7.06 -30.07
N ALA A 178 6.66 7.31 -30.61
CA ALA A 178 7.91 6.80 -30.08
C ALA A 178 8.31 7.48 -28.75
N ASP A 179 7.96 8.76 -28.57
CA ASP A 179 8.23 9.50 -27.32
C ASP A 179 7.34 8.98 -26.18
N PHE A 180 6.05 8.77 -26.46
CA PHE A 180 5.13 8.12 -25.52
C PHE A 180 5.65 6.74 -25.09
N SER A 181 6.01 5.90 -26.06
CA SER A 181 6.44 4.53 -25.80
C SER A 181 7.73 4.49 -24.98
N THR A 182 8.68 5.37 -25.28
CA THR A 182 9.93 5.52 -24.52
C THR A 182 9.65 5.92 -23.07
N GLU A 183 8.81 6.93 -22.85
CA GLU A 183 8.50 7.42 -21.51
C GLU A 183 7.76 6.36 -20.69
N GLN A 184 6.75 5.70 -21.29
CA GLN A 184 6.03 4.63 -20.60
C GLN A 184 6.91 3.40 -20.31
N ALA A 185 7.91 3.11 -21.17
CA ALA A 185 8.86 2.04 -20.91
C ALA A 185 9.73 2.34 -19.67
N HIS A 186 10.20 3.59 -19.52
CA HIS A 186 10.97 3.99 -18.34
C HIS A 186 10.13 3.91 -17.06
N VAL A 187 8.88 4.40 -17.11
CA VAL A 187 7.94 4.27 -15.98
C VAL A 187 7.70 2.81 -15.63
N ALA A 188 7.52 1.93 -16.62
CA ALA A 188 7.31 0.51 -16.41
C ALA A 188 8.55 -0.16 -15.77
N GLU A 189 9.76 0.22 -16.18
CA GLU A 189 11.01 -0.29 -15.60
C GLU A 189 11.13 0.07 -14.12
N GLN A 190 10.86 1.33 -13.77
CA GLN A 190 10.84 1.79 -12.38
C GLN A 190 9.78 1.06 -11.55
N LEU A 191 8.56 0.91 -12.08
CA LEU A 191 7.50 0.22 -11.36
C LEU A 191 7.77 -1.27 -11.20
N ALA A 192 8.50 -1.89 -12.12
CA ALA A 192 8.84 -3.31 -12.06
C ALA A 192 9.79 -3.66 -10.90
N THR A 193 10.57 -2.70 -10.39
CA THR A 193 11.48 -2.91 -9.25
C THR A 193 10.75 -2.90 -7.90
N THR A 194 9.54 -2.36 -7.85
CA THR A 194 8.74 -2.28 -6.62
C THR A 194 8.18 -3.64 -6.20
N ALA A 195 7.79 -3.75 -4.92
CA ALA A 195 7.11 -4.93 -4.40
C ALA A 195 5.83 -5.23 -5.20
N PHE A 196 5.73 -6.45 -5.76
CA PHE A 196 4.64 -6.88 -6.65
C PHE A 196 4.52 -6.14 -7.99
N GLY A 197 5.51 -5.31 -8.34
CA GLY A 197 5.47 -4.39 -9.47
C GLY A 197 5.15 -5.04 -10.81
N ILE A 198 5.88 -6.10 -11.16
CA ILE A 198 5.68 -6.87 -12.40
C ILE A 198 4.23 -7.36 -12.53
N ARG A 199 3.67 -7.94 -11.45
CA ARG A 199 2.33 -8.51 -11.47
C ARG A 199 1.26 -7.42 -11.61
N LEU A 200 1.42 -6.31 -10.91
CA LEU A 200 0.52 -5.17 -11.01
C LEU A 200 0.57 -4.54 -12.40
N LEU A 201 1.75 -4.31 -12.97
CA LEU A 201 1.91 -3.81 -14.34
C LEU A 201 1.18 -4.67 -15.36
N HIS A 202 1.32 -6.00 -15.29
CA HIS A 202 0.60 -6.90 -16.19
C HIS A 202 -0.92 -6.80 -16.03
N LEU A 203 -1.42 -6.73 -14.80
CA LEU A 203 -2.86 -6.58 -14.55
C LEU A 203 -3.36 -5.25 -15.12
N LEU A 204 -2.70 -4.15 -14.80
CA LEU A 204 -3.11 -2.81 -15.22
C LEU A 204 -3.04 -2.61 -16.72
N GLY A 205 -1.97 -3.09 -17.36
CA GLY A 205 -1.86 -3.05 -18.81
C GLY A 205 -3.00 -3.80 -19.48
N ARG A 206 -3.40 -4.96 -18.95
CA ARG A 206 -4.55 -5.72 -19.45
C ARG A 206 -5.87 -4.97 -19.26
N GLU A 207 -6.11 -4.43 -18.06
CA GLU A 207 -7.35 -3.70 -17.77
C GLU A 207 -7.50 -2.45 -18.63
N TYR A 208 -6.44 -1.64 -18.76
CA TYR A 208 -6.48 -0.46 -19.61
C TYR A 208 -6.62 -0.80 -21.10
N ALA A 209 -5.88 -1.80 -21.59
CA ALA A 209 -6.03 -2.24 -22.99
C ALA A 209 -7.44 -2.79 -23.27
N ASN A 210 -8.04 -3.49 -22.31
CA ASN A 210 -9.41 -3.97 -22.42
C ASN A 210 -10.41 -2.82 -22.44
N ALA A 211 -10.31 -1.87 -21.51
CA ALA A 211 -11.18 -0.71 -21.43
C ALA A 211 -11.12 0.14 -22.71
N ALA A 212 -9.93 0.42 -23.21
CA ALA A 212 -9.72 1.14 -24.47
C ALA A 212 -10.36 0.41 -25.65
N ARG A 213 -10.17 -0.92 -25.75
CA ARG A 213 -10.75 -1.73 -26.84
C ARG A 213 -12.27 -1.70 -26.81
N VAL A 214 -12.88 -1.84 -25.64
CA VAL A 214 -14.34 -1.79 -25.47
C VAL A 214 -14.87 -0.42 -25.88
N TYR A 215 -14.21 0.66 -25.44
CA TYR A 215 -14.59 2.02 -25.80
C TYR A 215 -14.51 2.27 -27.31
N LEU A 216 -13.38 1.95 -27.95
CA LEU A 216 -13.20 2.14 -29.40
C LEU A 216 -14.20 1.30 -30.23
N ALA A 217 -14.48 0.07 -29.82
CA ALA A 217 -15.50 -0.75 -30.45
C ALA A 217 -16.90 -0.12 -30.34
N SER A 218 -17.23 0.48 -29.19
CA SER A 218 -18.51 1.17 -28.99
C SER A 218 -18.65 2.44 -29.84
N GLN A 219 -17.55 3.20 -30.03
CA GLN A 219 -17.56 4.40 -30.87
C GLN A 219 -17.71 4.07 -32.36
N SER A 220 -17.00 3.03 -32.83
CA SER A 220 -17.14 2.53 -34.20
C SER A 220 -18.56 2.00 -34.48
N ALA A 221 -19.19 1.34 -33.51
CA ALA A 221 -20.58 0.88 -33.62
C ALA A 221 -21.62 2.03 -33.59
N ALA A 222 -21.28 3.17 -32.99
CA ALA A 222 -22.14 4.35 -32.92
C ALA A 222 -22.07 5.26 -34.16
N GLY A 223 -21.21 4.95 -35.13
CA GLY A 223 -21.09 5.71 -36.39
C GLY A 223 -20.47 7.10 -36.26
N LEU A 224 -19.78 7.38 -35.15
CA LEU A 224 -18.91 8.55 -35.04
C LEU A 224 -17.60 8.25 -35.80
N PRO A 225 -17.11 9.20 -36.63
CA PRO A 225 -15.95 9.00 -37.50
C PRO A 225 -14.66 8.67 -36.75
#